data_AF-A0A932C8X4-F1
#
_entry.id   AF-A0A932C8X4-F1
#
_cell.length_a   1.000
_cell.length_b   1.000
_cell.length_c   1.000
_cell.angle_alpha   90.00
_cell.angle_beta   90.00
_cell.angle_gamma   90.00
#
_symmetry.space_group_name_H-M   'P 1'
#
loop_
_entity.id
_entity.type
_entity.pdbx_description
1 polymer ?
#
loop_
_entity_poly.entity_id
_entity_poly.type
_entity_poly.pdbx_seq_one_letter_code
_entity_poly.pdbx_strand_id
1 'polypeptide(L)'
;MRFGIVLLAAAALAACDAAANSPETVTGAEQAAPAERGGQEEFGPYEPVENWPRPLPDRADGITHAGWTWGSVSSVYAESPNRIWIAMRGELPLPPGAAPWTPYGMLNPSRGNANGNDDGLTATCQPTERRGWERRYHHVIFVVDRDGNLVQDWPQHDTLFEVRCGRGPHRIKMSPYDPDRHLWV
;
A
#
# COMPACT_ATOMS: atom_id res chain seq x y z
N MET A 1 52.49 -78.07 -37.26
CA MET A 1 53.62 -77.14 -37.49
C MET A 1 53.01 -75.81 -37.88
N ARG A 2 53.01 -74.79 -36.99
CA ARG A 2 53.85 -73.56 -37.05
C ARG A 2 53.80 -72.93 -38.45
N PHE A 3 53.33 -71.72 -38.71
CA PHE A 3 53.62 -70.38 -38.17
C PHE A 3 52.35 -69.50 -38.39
N GLY A 4 51.94 -68.49 -37.63
CA GLY A 4 52.68 -67.44 -36.95
C GLY A 4 52.93 -66.26 -37.91
N ILE A 5 52.12 -65.19 -37.87
CA ILE A 5 52.52 -63.80 -38.13
C ILE A 5 51.48 -62.86 -37.50
N VAL A 6 52.00 -62.05 -36.57
CA VAL A 6 51.40 -60.86 -35.98
C VAL A 6 51.63 -59.70 -36.95
N LEU A 7 50.63 -58.85 -37.20
CA LEU A 7 50.87 -57.56 -37.82
C LEU A 7 50.00 -56.46 -37.21
N LEU A 8 50.75 -55.47 -36.74
CA LEU A 8 50.54 -54.17 -36.12
C LEU A 8 49.14 -53.52 -36.18
N ALA A 9 48.81 -52.89 -35.04
CA ALA A 9 47.82 -51.85 -34.89
C ALA A 9 48.23 -50.56 -35.63
N ALA A 10 47.24 -49.94 -36.30
CA ALA A 10 47.24 -48.51 -36.59
C ALA A 10 45.86 -47.96 -36.20
N ALA A 11 45.81 -47.25 -35.08
CA ALA A 11 44.63 -46.50 -34.67
C ALA A 11 44.58 -45.20 -35.48
N ALA A 12 43.64 -45.11 -36.42
CA ALA A 12 43.25 -43.84 -37.04
C ALA A 12 41.96 -43.37 -36.38
N LEU A 13 42.05 -42.33 -35.54
CA LEU A 13 40.90 -41.58 -35.05
C LEU A 13 40.34 -40.77 -36.22
N ALA A 14 39.29 -41.30 -36.86
CA ALA A 14 38.46 -40.52 -37.77
C ALA A 14 37.44 -39.74 -36.93
N ALA A 15 37.44 -38.43 -37.13
CA ALA A 15 36.61 -37.46 -36.44
C ALA A 15 35.13 -37.55 -36.86
N CYS A 16 34.27 -37.17 -35.91
CA CYS A 16 32.92 -36.62 -35.99
C CYS A 16 32.05 -36.95 -37.20
N ASP A 17 30.95 -37.66 -36.94
CA ASP A 17 29.61 -37.22 -37.40
C ASP A 17 28.56 -37.76 -36.43
N ALA A 18 28.22 -36.94 -35.42
CA ALA A 18 27.04 -37.16 -34.61
C ALA A 18 25.85 -36.56 -35.35
N ALA A 19 24.91 -37.44 -35.70
CA ALA A 19 23.63 -37.10 -36.30
C ALA A 19 22.89 -36.03 -35.48
N ALA A 20 22.17 -35.19 -36.23
CA ALA A 20 21.41 -34.03 -35.77
C ALA A 20 20.49 -34.30 -34.57
N ASN A 21 20.67 -33.53 -33.50
CA ASN A 21 19.62 -33.22 -32.54
C ASN A 21 19.17 -31.78 -32.79
N SER A 22 17.94 -31.60 -33.25
CA SER A 22 17.27 -30.30 -33.32
C SER A 22 17.11 -29.74 -31.90
N PRO A 23 17.55 -28.50 -31.61
CA PRO A 23 17.17 -27.86 -30.37
C PRO A 23 15.72 -27.39 -30.49
N GLU A 24 14.81 -28.00 -29.72
CA GLU A 24 13.54 -27.39 -29.39
C GLU A 24 13.82 -26.01 -28.80
N THR A 25 13.25 -24.99 -29.42
CA THR A 25 13.35 -23.62 -28.98
C THR A 25 12.51 -23.49 -27.71
N VAL A 26 13.16 -23.60 -26.55
CA VAL A 26 12.58 -23.13 -25.29
C VAL A 26 12.41 -21.62 -25.45
N THR A 27 11.18 -21.18 -25.74
CA THR A 27 10.80 -19.78 -25.63
C THR A 27 11.06 -19.37 -24.18
N GLY A 28 12.14 -18.61 -24.00
CA GLY A 28 12.59 -18.14 -22.71
C GLY A 28 11.44 -17.46 -21.98
N ALA A 29 11.32 -17.78 -20.69
CA ALA A 29 10.57 -16.96 -19.76
C ALA A 29 10.99 -15.50 -19.99
N GLU A 30 10.03 -14.66 -20.33
CA GLU A 30 10.21 -13.22 -20.40
C GLU A 30 10.71 -12.80 -19.02
N GLN A 31 12.01 -12.54 -18.91
CA GLN A 31 12.60 -11.96 -17.72
C GLN A 31 11.92 -10.61 -17.57
N ALA A 32 10.98 -10.53 -16.61
CA ALA A 32 10.48 -9.26 -16.13
C ALA A 32 11.71 -8.40 -15.85
N ALA A 33 11.83 -7.28 -16.59
CA ALA A 33 12.92 -6.35 -16.40
C ALA A 33 13.03 -6.05 -14.90
N PRO A 34 14.26 -6.04 -14.33
CA PRO A 34 14.41 -5.67 -12.93
C PRO A 34 13.78 -4.30 -12.76
N ALA A 35 12.68 -4.24 -12.02
CA ALA A 35 12.17 -2.95 -11.55
C ALA A 35 13.32 -2.29 -10.82
N GLU A 36 13.79 -1.14 -11.30
CA GLU A 36 14.74 -0.33 -10.56
C GLU A 36 14.13 -0.10 -9.18
N ARG A 37 14.67 -0.76 -8.15
CA ARG A 37 14.21 -0.60 -6.77
C ARG A 37 15.21 0.31 -6.07
N GLY A 38 14.94 1.61 -6.08
CA GLY A 38 15.64 2.62 -5.30
C GLY A 38 15.82 3.92 -6.07
N GLY A 39 15.66 5.04 -5.35
CA GLY A 39 15.92 6.40 -5.78
C GLY A 39 16.00 7.27 -4.52
N GLN A 40 16.80 8.34 -4.52
CA GLN A 40 16.88 9.28 -3.39
C GLN A 40 15.85 10.42 -3.49
N GLU A 41 15.08 10.45 -4.58
CA GLU A 41 14.00 11.40 -4.81
C GLU A 41 12.80 11.13 -3.89
N GLU A 42 11.88 12.09 -3.78
CA GLU A 42 10.77 12.08 -2.81
C GLU A 42 9.94 10.79 -2.79
N PHE A 43 9.75 10.17 -3.95
CA PHE A 43 9.00 8.90 -4.11
C PHE A 43 9.91 7.69 -4.38
N GLY A 44 11.24 7.89 -4.33
CA GLY A 44 12.22 6.89 -4.71
C GLY A 44 12.05 6.46 -6.17
N PRO A 45 12.06 5.15 -6.48
CA PRO A 45 11.89 4.65 -7.84
C PRO A 45 10.42 4.56 -8.30
N TYR A 46 9.47 4.96 -7.45
CA TYR A 46 8.06 4.68 -7.68
C TYR A 46 7.37 5.92 -8.23
N GLU A 47 6.54 5.71 -9.25
CA GLU A 47 5.58 6.72 -9.71
C GLU A 47 4.34 6.68 -8.81
N PRO A 48 3.96 7.81 -8.16
CA PRO A 48 2.73 7.87 -7.40
C PRO A 48 1.51 7.61 -8.28
N VAL A 49 0.57 6.80 -7.77
CA VAL A 49 -0.75 6.67 -8.39
C VAL A 49 -1.58 7.87 -7.98
N GLU A 50 -1.90 8.73 -8.94
CA GLU A 50 -2.76 9.88 -8.69
C GLU A 50 -4.14 9.46 -8.17
N ASN A 51 -4.67 10.25 -7.25
CA ASN A 51 -6.00 10.05 -6.66
C ASN A 51 -6.20 8.67 -6.02
N TRP A 52 -5.15 8.14 -5.39
CA TRP A 52 -5.18 6.93 -4.58
C TRP A 52 -5.05 7.30 -3.08
N PRO A 53 -5.89 6.74 -2.19
CA PRO A 53 -7.10 5.97 -2.49
C PRO A 53 -8.18 6.82 -3.17
N ARG A 54 -9.18 6.17 -3.78
CA ARG A 54 -10.33 6.87 -4.37
C ARG A 54 -11.15 7.53 -3.26
N PRO A 55 -11.88 8.62 -3.57
CA PRO A 55 -12.94 9.17 -2.72
C PRO A 55 -13.79 8.08 -2.07
N LEU A 56 -13.95 8.12 -0.74
CA LEU A 56 -14.82 7.16 -0.07
C LEU A 56 -16.29 7.49 -0.44
N PRO A 57 -17.10 6.47 -0.77
CA PRO A 57 -18.49 6.67 -1.18
C PRO A 57 -19.38 6.96 0.03
N ASP A 58 -20.40 7.80 -0.16
CA ASP A 58 -21.52 7.90 0.78
C ASP A 58 -22.19 6.53 0.95
N ARG A 59 -22.60 6.18 2.17
CA ARG A 59 -23.15 4.86 2.49
C ARG A 59 -24.57 4.89 3.05
N ALA A 60 -25.14 3.69 3.16
CA ALA A 60 -26.46 3.45 3.74
C ALA A 60 -26.54 3.71 5.26
N ASP A 61 -25.40 3.97 5.93
CA ASP A 61 -25.38 4.46 7.32
C ASP A 61 -25.89 5.92 7.44
N GLY A 62 -26.13 6.58 6.31
CA GLY A 62 -26.61 7.96 6.24
C GLY A 62 -25.52 9.00 6.47
N ILE A 63 -24.26 8.57 6.60
CA ILE A 63 -23.12 9.47 6.74
C ILE A 63 -22.67 9.88 5.34
N THR A 64 -22.77 11.17 5.06
CA THR A 64 -22.32 11.76 3.79
C THR A 64 -20.97 12.42 3.96
N HIS A 65 -20.13 12.38 2.93
CA HIS A 65 -18.81 13.01 2.90
C HIS A 65 -18.84 14.39 2.22
N ALA A 66 -20.02 14.89 1.88
CA ALA A 66 -20.21 16.28 1.48
C ALA A 66 -19.69 17.22 2.57
N GLY A 67 -18.71 18.06 2.21
CA GLY A 67 -18.05 18.93 3.18
C GLY A 67 -17.01 18.24 4.07
N TRP A 68 -16.53 17.05 3.70
CA TRP A 68 -15.50 16.32 4.45
C TRP A 68 -14.32 15.93 3.57
N THR A 69 -13.16 15.77 4.20
CA THR A 69 -11.92 15.33 3.56
C THR A 69 -11.10 14.44 4.49
N TRP A 70 -9.98 13.95 3.97
CA TRP A 70 -9.05 13.08 4.66
C TRP A 70 -8.47 13.73 5.92
N GLY A 71 -8.52 13.02 7.05
CA GLY A 71 -7.64 13.29 8.17
C GLY A 71 -6.20 12.84 7.89
N SER A 72 -5.30 13.08 8.82
CA SER A 72 -3.93 12.54 8.71
C SER A 72 -3.98 11.02 8.67
N VAL A 73 -3.45 10.45 7.58
CA VAL A 73 -3.19 9.02 7.47
C VAL A 73 -2.01 8.69 8.37
N SER A 74 -2.21 7.75 9.30
CA SER A 74 -1.19 7.36 10.26
C SER A 74 -0.54 6.02 9.93
N SER A 75 -1.25 5.15 9.21
CA SER A 75 -0.72 3.86 8.82
C SER A 75 -1.38 3.30 7.57
N VAL A 76 -0.59 2.57 6.79
CA VAL A 76 -1.05 1.73 5.69
C VAL A 76 -0.42 0.35 5.85
N TYR A 77 -1.22 -0.71 5.73
CA TYR A 77 -0.75 -2.10 5.76
C TYR A 77 -1.37 -2.89 4.60
N ALA A 78 -0.55 -3.29 3.63
CA ALA A 78 -0.99 -4.09 2.50
C ALA A 78 -0.95 -5.59 2.85
N GLU A 79 -2.11 -6.15 3.21
CA GLU A 79 -2.24 -7.60 3.46
C GLU A 79 -2.20 -8.39 2.14
N SER A 80 -2.87 -7.87 1.12
CA SER A 80 -2.84 -8.38 -0.25
C SER A 80 -3.18 -7.24 -1.22
N PRO A 81 -2.99 -7.42 -2.54
CA PRO A 81 -3.39 -6.40 -3.51
C PRO A 81 -4.86 -5.99 -3.45
N ASN A 82 -5.75 -6.83 -2.93
CA ASN A 82 -7.19 -6.51 -2.85
C ASN A 82 -7.63 -6.20 -1.41
N ARG A 83 -6.67 -6.06 -0.49
CA ARG A 83 -6.94 -5.81 0.93
C ARG A 83 -5.82 -4.98 1.54
N ILE A 84 -5.96 -3.66 1.45
CA ILE A 84 -4.99 -2.70 1.96
C ILE A 84 -5.65 -1.91 3.09
N TRP A 85 -5.19 -2.15 4.30
CA TRP A 85 -5.68 -1.50 5.51
C TRP A 85 -5.11 -0.09 5.62
N ILE A 86 -5.97 0.88 5.89
CA ILE A 86 -5.60 2.28 6.11
C ILE A 86 -6.19 2.71 7.45
N ALA A 87 -5.33 3.31 8.28
CA ALA A 87 -5.73 4.04 9.46
C ALA A 87 -5.57 5.54 9.20
N MET A 88 -6.65 6.29 9.42
CA MET A 88 -6.62 7.74 9.41
C MET A 88 -7.20 8.32 10.68
N ARG A 89 -6.81 9.56 10.95
CA ARG A 89 -7.20 10.31 12.14
C ARG A 89 -8.58 10.96 11.96
N GLY A 90 -9.57 10.17 11.56
CA GLY A 90 -10.93 10.61 11.24
C GLY A 90 -11.00 11.48 9.98
N GLU A 91 -12.15 12.12 9.78
CA GLU A 91 -12.39 13.04 8.66
C GLU A 91 -12.39 14.49 9.13
N LEU A 92 -11.95 15.39 8.26
CA LEU A 92 -11.83 16.81 8.56
C LEU A 92 -12.86 17.64 7.77
N PRO A 93 -13.48 18.67 8.38
CA PRO A 93 -14.56 19.42 7.74
C PRO A 93 -14.01 20.47 6.77
N LEU A 94 -14.46 20.44 5.54
CA LEU A 94 -14.12 21.39 4.49
C LEU A 94 -14.84 22.73 4.63
N PRO A 95 -14.27 23.83 4.11
CA PRO A 95 -15.01 25.09 3.98
C PRO A 95 -16.15 24.96 2.95
N PRO A 96 -17.20 25.81 3.05
CA PRO A 96 -18.28 25.83 2.06
C PRO A 96 -17.76 25.99 0.62
N GLY A 97 -18.32 25.21 -0.30
CA GLY A 97 -17.98 25.27 -1.72
C GLY A 97 -16.76 24.45 -2.14
N ALA A 98 -15.99 23.89 -1.21
CA ALA A 98 -14.93 22.94 -1.56
C ALA A 98 -15.52 21.58 -1.95
N ALA A 99 -14.94 20.96 -2.98
CA ALA A 99 -15.30 19.60 -3.38
C ALA A 99 -14.90 18.60 -2.27
N PRO A 100 -15.72 17.56 -2.00
CA PRO A 100 -15.35 16.48 -1.06
C PRO A 100 -13.97 15.91 -1.37
N TRP A 101 -13.27 15.48 -0.33
CA TRP A 101 -11.93 14.88 -0.45
C TRP A 101 -10.83 15.79 -0.98
N THR A 102 -11.10 17.10 -1.15
CA THR A 102 -10.06 18.09 -1.41
C THR A 102 -9.09 18.12 -0.22
N PRO A 103 -7.80 17.75 -0.37
CA PRO A 103 -6.84 17.81 0.71
C PRO A 103 -6.66 19.26 1.18
N TYR A 104 -6.46 19.44 2.48
CA TYR A 104 -6.28 20.77 3.08
C TYR A 104 -5.14 21.58 2.48
N GLY A 105 -4.07 20.91 2.04
CA GLY A 105 -2.96 21.54 1.33
C GLY A 105 -3.38 22.21 0.02
N MET A 106 -4.40 21.68 -0.65
CA MET A 106 -4.90 22.15 -1.96
C MET A 106 -6.04 23.19 -1.85
N LEU A 107 -6.48 23.54 -0.64
CA LEU A 107 -7.47 24.60 -0.44
C LEU A 107 -6.88 25.98 -0.77
N ASN A 108 -7.75 26.95 -1.05
CA ASN A 108 -7.37 28.35 -1.24
C ASN A 108 -8.26 29.28 -0.38
N PRO A 109 -7.76 29.85 0.73
CA PRO A 109 -6.41 29.66 1.27
C PRO A 109 -6.18 28.23 1.79
N SER A 110 -4.93 27.76 1.72
CA SER A 110 -4.55 26.45 2.23
C SER A 110 -4.76 26.37 3.74
N ARG A 111 -5.26 25.23 4.23
CA ARG A 111 -5.33 24.94 5.66
C ARG A 111 -4.09 24.18 6.17
N GLY A 112 -3.10 23.96 5.29
CA GLY A 112 -1.87 23.25 5.63
C GLY A 112 -2.10 21.77 5.91
N ASN A 113 -1.40 21.23 6.90
CA ASN A 113 -1.43 19.81 7.22
C ASN A 113 -2.69 19.42 8.02
N ALA A 114 -3.20 18.22 7.74
CA ALA A 114 -4.32 17.58 8.44
C ALA A 114 -3.92 17.10 9.86
N ASN A 115 -3.62 18.03 10.78
CA ASN A 115 -3.17 17.68 12.12
C ASN A 115 -4.24 16.93 12.94
N GLY A 116 -3.78 16.03 13.82
CA GLY A 116 -4.66 15.17 14.61
C GLY A 116 -5.15 15.77 15.94
N ASN A 117 -5.07 17.09 16.13
CA ASN A 117 -5.66 17.72 17.32
C ASN A 117 -7.14 18.03 17.06
N ASP A 118 -7.97 18.10 18.09
CA ASP A 118 -9.43 18.30 17.96
C ASP A 118 -10.09 18.65 19.30
N ASP A 119 -9.49 18.19 20.39
CA ASP A 119 -9.99 18.37 21.74
C ASP A 119 -9.52 19.64 22.46
N GLY A 120 -8.85 20.57 21.75
CA GLY A 120 -8.24 21.74 22.38
C GLY A 120 -7.05 21.38 23.27
N LEU A 121 -6.41 20.23 23.03
CA LEU A 121 -5.16 19.84 23.66
C LEU A 121 -4.04 19.68 22.64
N THR A 122 -2.79 19.87 23.06
CA THR A 122 -1.59 19.53 22.29
C THR A 122 -1.29 18.03 22.38
N ALA A 123 -0.33 17.54 21.60
CA ALA A 123 0.12 16.15 21.67
C ALA A 123 0.65 15.72 23.06
N THR A 124 1.06 16.67 23.91
CA THR A 124 1.52 16.45 25.30
C THR A 124 0.42 16.77 26.33
N CYS A 125 -0.85 16.78 25.90
CA CYS A 125 -2.03 17.03 26.71
C CYS A 125 -2.06 18.41 27.40
N GLN A 126 -1.39 19.41 26.84
CA GLN A 126 -1.47 20.79 27.33
C GLN A 126 -2.62 21.53 26.64
N PRO A 127 -3.29 22.49 27.32
CA PRO A 127 -4.32 23.31 26.68
C PRO A 127 -3.81 24.03 25.44
N THR A 128 -4.65 24.08 24.40
CA THR A 128 -4.44 24.88 23.20
C THR A 128 -5.78 25.35 22.65
N GLU A 129 -5.76 26.36 21.78
CA GLU A 129 -6.98 26.87 21.18
C GLU A 129 -7.62 25.82 20.27
N ARG A 130 -8.95 25.74 20.32
CA ARG A 130 -9.72 24.95 19.35
C ARG A 130 -9.66 25.62 17.99
N ARG A 131 -9.68 24.82 16.93
CA ARG A 131 -9.48 25.32 15.58
C ARG A 131 -10.78 25.76 14.91
N GLY A 132 -11.93 25.31 15.43
CA GLY A 132 -13.24 25.53 14.83
C GLY A 132 -13.51 24.66 13.59
N TRP A 133 -12.64 23.69 13.34
CA TRP A 133 -12.77 22.66 12.30
C TRP A 133 -12.28 21.32 12.85
N GLU A 134 -12.89 20.90 13.95
CA GLU A 134 -12.58 19.63 14.61
C GLU A 134 -13.00 18.46 13.71
N ARG A 135 -12.24 17.36 13.79
CA ARG A 135 -12.55 16.14 13.02
C ARG A 135 -13.82 15.48 13.53
N ARG A 136 -14.44 14.65 12.69
CA ARG A 136 -15.31 13.57 13.13
C ARG A 136 -14.55 12.25 13.10
N TYR A 137 -14.82 11.38 14.07
CA TYR A 137 -14.30 10.02 14.06
C TYR A 137 -15.21 9.17 13.17
N HIS A 138 -14.83 9.07 11.90
CA HIS A 138 -15.46 8.22 10.90
C HIS A 138 -14.37 7.72 9.94
N HIS A 139 -14.53 6.49 9.45
CA HIS A 139 -13.53 5.79 8.64
C HIS A 139 -12.13 5.82 9.27
N VAL A 140 -12.05 5.63 10.59
CA VAL A 140 -10.76 5.64 11.31
C VAL A 140 -9.91 4.45 10.86
N ILE A 141 -10.55 3.31 10.60
CA ILE A 141 -9.95 2.13 9.98
C ILE A 141 -10.82 1.71 8.79
N PHE A 142 -10.22 1.68 7.61
CA PHE A 142 -10.87 1.23 6.39
C PHE A 142 -9.91 0.45 5.49
N VAL A 143 -10.46 -0.21 4.48
CA VAL A 143 -9.74 -1.14 3.62
C VAL A 143 -10.08 -0.84 2.18
N VAL A 144 -9.05 -0.72 1.35
CA VAL A 144 -9.19 -0.51 -0.09
C VAL A 144 -8.58 -1.67 -0.88
N ASP A 145 -8.99 -1.79 -2.14
CA ASP A 145 -8.30 -2.61 -3.13
C ASP A 145 -7.10 -1.88 -3.77
N ARG A 146 -6.41 -2.54 -4.70
CA ARG A 146 -5.26 -2.00 -5.43
C ARG A 146 -5.59 -0.72 -6.20
N ASP A 147 -6.83 -0.57 -6.65
CA ASP A 147 -7.29 0.56 -7.45
C ASP A 147 -7.78 1.71 -6.55
N GLY A 148 -7.75 1.50 -5.23
CA GLY A 148 -8.10 2.47 -4.21
C GLY A 148 -9.58 2.49 -3.88
N ASN A 149 -10.38 1.52 -4.35
CA ASN A 149 -11.80 1.46 -4.04
C ASN A 149 -12.01 0.90 -2.63
N LEU A 150 -12.93 1.50 -1.88
CA LEU A 150 -13.32 1.01 -0.56
C LEU A 150 -13.97 -0.38 -0.66
N VAL A 151 -13.40 -1.37 0.03
CA VAL A 151 -13.92 -2.75 0.09
C VAL A 151 -14.46 -3.14 1.47
N GLN A 152 -13.96 -2.49 2.53
CA GLN A 152 -14.40 -2.73 3.91
C GLN A 152 -14.07 -1.51 4.78
N ASP A 153 -14.80 -1.30 5.87
CA ASP A 153 -14.50 -0.34 6.93
C ASP A 153 -14.97 -0.87 8.29
N TRP A 154 -14.45 -0.26 9.36
CA TRP A 154 -14.69 -0.70 10.73
C TRP A 154 -15.30 0.43 11.61
N PRO A 155 -16.52 0.92 11.29
CA PRO A 155 -17.12 2.04 12.01
C PRO A 155 -17.40 1.73 13.49
N GLN A 156 -17.59 0.45 13.82
CA GLN A 156 -17.75 -0.02 15.20
C GLN A 156 -16.52 0.26 16.10
N HIS A 157 -15.35 0.57 15.51
CA HIS A 157 -14.13 0.90 16.23
C HIS A 157 -13.81 2.39 16.25
N ASP A 158 -14.54 3.25 15.53
CA ASP A 158 -14.21 4.68 15.41
C ASP A 158 -14.16 5.37 16.78
N THR A 159 -15.11 5.05 17.67
CA THR A 159 -15.23 5.61 19.02
C THR A 159 -14.11 5.18 19.97
N LEU A 160 -13.39 4.09 19.68
CA LEU A 160 -12.22 3.69 20.49
C LEU A 160 -11.11 4.73 20.43
N PHE A 161 -11.10 5.55 19.38
CA PHE A 161 -10.08 6.56 19.15
C PHE A 161 -10.52 7.98 19.53
N GLU A 162 -11.81 8.17 19.79
CA GLU A 162 -12.42 9.40 20.31
C GLU A 162 -12.21 9.50 21.83
N VAL A 163 -10.95 9.63 22.22
CA VAL A 163 -10.56 9.74 23.62
C VAL A 163 -9.90 11.10 23.89
N ARG A 164 -10.05 11.61 25.11
CA ARG A 164 -9.39 12.85 25.52
C ARG A 164 -7.88 12.71 25.44
N CYS A 165 -7.22 13.71 24.86
CA CYS A 165 -5.81 13.69 24.46
C CYS A 165 -5.46 12.60 23.43
N GLY A 166 -6.46 11.95 22.84
CA GLY A 166 -6.30 10.96 21.78
C GLY A 166 -5.89 11.61 20.47
N ARG A 167 -5.08 10.89 19.70
CA ARG A 167 -4.62 11.35 18.38
C ARG A 167 -5.05 10.45 17.24
N GLY A 168 -5.93 9.48 17.50
CA GLY A 168 -6.29 8.44 16.53
C GLY A 168 -5.29 7.28 16.55
N PRO A 169 -5.52 6.24 15.74
CA PRO A 169 -4.58 5.13 15.57
C PRO A 169 -3.25 5.67 15.06
N HIS A 170 -2.15 5.02 15.42
CA HIS A 170 -0.81 5.40 14.96
C HIS A 170 -0.18 4.34 14.05
N ARG A 171 -0.62 3.08 14.12
CA ARG A 171 0.05 1.99 13.41
C ARG A 171 -0.83 0.76 13.30
N ILE A 172 -1.08 0.31 12.08
CA ILE A 172 -1.69 -0.99 11.81
C ILE A 172 -0.57 -1.99 11.51
N LYS A 173 -0.67 -3.18 12.11
CA LYS A 173 0.23 -4.31 11.88
C LYS A 173 -0.56 -5.62 11.84
N MET A 174 -0.02 -6.58 11.11
CA MET A 174 -0.47 -7.96 11.14
C MET A 174 0.75 -8.87 11.14
N SER A 175 0.71 -9.89 11.99
CA SER A 175 1.80 -10.87 12.08
C SER A 175 1.72 -11.83 10.90
N PRO A 176 2.83 -12.10 10.19
CA PRO A 176 2.85 -13.12 9.14
C PRO A 176 2.75 -14.55 9.69
N TYR A 177 2.94 -14.72 11.01
CA TYR A 177 2.88 -16.01 11.71
C TYR A 177 1.55 -16.25 12.43
N ASP A 178 0.64 -15.28 12.39
CA ASP A 178 -0.69 -15.45 12.95
C ASP A 178 -1.61 -16.08 11.88
N PRO A 179 -2.03 -17.35 12.06
CA PRO A 179 -2.87 -18.03 11.08
C PRO A 179 -4.23 -17.35 10.92
N ASP A 180 -4.72 -16.69 11.96
CA ASP A 180 -6.02 -16.03 11.99
C ASP A 180 -5.96 -14.58 11.52
N ARG A 181 -4.77 -14.06 11.18
CA ARG A 181 -4.56 -12.76 10.55
C ARG A 181 -5.13 -11.60 11.39
N HIS A 182 -4.91 -11.61 12.70
CA HIS A 182 -5.38 -10.53 13.55
C HIS A 182 -4.71 -9.21 13.22
N LEU A 183 -5.52 -8.15 13.22
CA LEU A 183 -5.07 -6.77 13.05
C LEU A 183 -4.72 -6.18 14.41
N TRP A 184 -3.50 -5.63 14.51
CA TRP A 184 -3.00 -4.91 15.67
C TRP A 184 -2.97 -3.42 15.33
N VAL A 185 -3.60 -2.60 16.18
CA VAL A 185 -3.79 -1.16 15.96
C VAL A 185 -3.21 -0.34 17.10
#